data_AF-A0A519RK98-F1
#
_entry.id   AF-A0A519RK98-F1
#
_cell.length_a   1.000
_cell.length_b   1.000
_cell.length_c   1.000
_cell.angle_alpha   90.00
_cell.angle_beta   90.00
_cell.angle_gamma   90.00
#
_symmetry.space_group_name_H-M   'P 1'
#
loop_
_entity.id
_entity.type
_entity.pdbx_description
1 polymer ?
#
loop_
_entity_poly.entity_id
_entity_poly.type
_entity_poly.pdbx_seq_one_letter_code
_entity_poly.pdbx_strand_id
1 'polypeptide(L)'
;MRFLSPWLALLPVAALLGAATHRAEPVARASKMPPGKIQSRFLATPPTIDGLATEWTDSLQYDANSKMQYQVLNDTRTMYLRVKINDAPTQAKFVYLGMVVWLDSTGRNQQQLGIRYPLATDLESLPKGEQRPAGAMGPSAAERLTEHQARLRQVLLNAKGMELLNFRGSKEPVLADAQSLLGVKAALNLDAQG
;
A
#
# COMPACT_ATOMS: atom_id res chain seq x y z
N MET A 1 54.86 54.78 6.24
CA MET A 1 56.00 53.84 6.34
C MET A 1 55.43 52.43 6.30
N ARG A 2 55.95 51.60 5.39
CA ARG A 2 55.36 50.34 4.90
C ARG A 2 55.75 49.15 5.79
N PHE A 3 54.82 48.21 5.95
CA PHE A 3 54.99 46.91 6.59
C PHE A 3 55.52 45.84 5.61
N LEU A 4 56.44 45.01 6.13
CA LEU A 4 56.72 43.58 5.95
C LEU A 4 56.45 42.84 4.62
N SER A 5 57.53 42.19 4.16
CA SER A 5 57.68 41.03 3.24
C SER A 5 56.91 39.76 3.70
N PRO A 6 56.97 38.58 3.04
CA PRO A 6 57.61 38.20 1.76
C PRO A 6 56.71 37.39 0.80
N TRP A 7 57.16 37.24 -0.45
CA TRP A 7 56.58 36.36 -1.47
C TRP A 7 57.61 35.27 -1.79
N LEU A 8 57.28 34.00 -1.57
CA LEU A 8 57.96 32.86 -2.15
C LEU A 8 56.89 31.83 -2.54
N ALA A 9 56.73 31.70 -3.85
CA ALA A 9 55.92 30.67 -4.48
C ALA A 9 56.67 29.33 -4.47
N LEU A 10 55.93 28.22 -4.42
CA LEU A 10 56.11 27.06 -5.30
C LEU A 10 54.91 26.11 -5.14
N LEU A 11 54.40 25.67 -6.30
CA LEU A 11 53.20 24.85 -6.56
C LEU A 11 53.50 23.34 -6.36
N PRO A 12 52.70 22.40 -6.91
CA PRO A 12 51.52 21.79 -6.31
C PRO A 12 51.67 20.26 -6.15
N VAL A 13 50.89 19.61 -5.30
CA VAL A 13 50.67 18.16 -5.40
C VAL A 13 49.17 17.89 -5.37
N ALA A 14 48.65 17.51 -6.54
CA ALA A 14 47.32 16.93 -6.67
C ALA A 14 47.45 15.40 -6.55
N ALA A 15 46.66 14.78 -5.67
CA ALA A 15 46.33 13.36 -5.76
C ALA A 15 45.00 13.07 -5.05
N LEU A 16 43.94 13.01 -5.85
CA LEU A 16 42.77 12.13 -5.78
C LEU A 16 42.27 11.71 -4.38
N LEU A 17 41.25 12.41 -3.88
CA LEU A 17 40.28 11.85 -2.94
C LEU A 17 39.09 11.29 -3.72
N GLY A 18 38.89 9.98 -3.64
CA GLY A 18 37.69 9.32 -4.16
C GLY A 18 36.45 9.76 -3.38
N ALA A 19 35.60 10.56 -4.01
CA ALA A 19 34.23 10.76 -3.56
C ALA A 19 33.37 9.70 -4.26
N ALA A 20 33.06 8.61 -3.55
CA ALA A 20 31.99 7.70 -3.92
C ALA A 20 30.66 8.44 -3.75
N THR A 21 30.23 9.15 -4.79
CA THR A 21 28.88 9.66 -4.87
C THR A 21 27.97 8.47 -5.16
N HIS A 22 27.29 7.98 -4.12
CA HIS A 22 26.17 7.06 -4.30
C HIS A 22 25.10 7.77 -5.13
N ARG A 23 25.13 7.53 -6.43
CA ARG A 23 24.05 7.89 -7.35
C ARG A 23 22.86 7.03 -6.93
N ALA A 24 21.92 7.62 -6.21
CA ALA A 24 20.61 7.01 -5.99
C ALA A 24 19.98 6.78 -7.37
N GLU A 25 19.96 5.53 -7.82
CA GLU A 25 19.25 5.16 -9.02
C GLU A 25 17.76 5.45 -8.81
N PRO A 26 17.08 6.12 -9.76
CA PRO A 26 15.64 6.25 -9.70
C PRO A 26 15.05 4.85 -9.83
N VAL A 27 14.41 4.38 -8.76
CA VAL A 27 13.61 3.15 -8.75
C VAL A 27 12.72 3.17 -9.99
N ALA A 28 12.92 2.15 -10.85
CA ALA A 28 12.26 2.02 -12.12
C ALA A 28 10.75 2.30 -11.98
N ARG A 29 10.30 3.31 -12.73
CA ARG A 29 8.89 3.70 -12.83
C ARG A 29 8.12 2.48 -13.34
N ALA A 30 7.37 1.82 -12.45
CA ALA A 30 6.52 0.70 -12.81
C ALA A 30 5.71 1.04 -14.05
N SER A 31 5.79 0.17 -15.04
CA SER A 31 5.18 0.31 -16.36
C SER A 31 3.69 0.65 -16.22
N LYS A 32 3.31 1.89 -16.57
CA LYS A 32 1.92 2.34 -16.58
C LYS A 32 1.16 1.61 -17.68
N MET A 33 0.42 0.57 -17.34
CA MET A 33 -0.67 0.12 -18.19
C MET A 33 -1.78 1.17 -18.07
N PRO A 34 -2.38 1.66 -19.18
CA PRO A 34 -3.58 2.47 -19.08
C PRO A 34 -4.67 1.57 -18.46
N PRO A 35 -5.35 2.01 -17.38
CA PRO A 35 -6.47 1.24 -16.87
C PRO A 35 -7.48 1.08 -18.01
N GLY A 36 -7.99 -0.13 -18.21
CA GLY A 36 -9.17 -0.31 -19.03
C GLY A 36 -10.23 0.70 -18.56
N LYS A 37 -10.93 1.33 -19.50
CA LYS A 37 -12.00 2.27 -19.12
C LYS A 37 -13.07 1.47 -18.39
N ILE A 38 -13.24 1.73 -17.10
CA ILE A 38 -14.29 1.12 -16.29
C ILE A 38 -15.42 2.13 -16.16
N GLN A 39 -16.63 1.69 -16.47
CA GLN A 39 -17.80 2.50 -16.21
C GLN A 39 -18.11 2.48 -14.72
N SER A 40 -18.08 3.64 -14.08
CA SER A 40 -18.61 3.80 -12.73
C SER A 40 -20.14 3.77 -12.77
N ARG A 41 -20.76 3.18 -11.76
CA ARG A 41 -22.22 3.16 -11.58
C ARG A 41 -22.64 4.07 -10.43
N PHE A 42 -23.73 4.81 -10.63
CA PHE A 42 -24.34 5.65 -9.60
C PHE A 42 -25.16 4.80 -8.61
N LEU A 43 -25.03 5.08 -7.32
CA LEU A 43 -25.78 4.46 -6.23
C LEU A 43 -26.76 5.45 -5.60
N ALA A 44 -28.01 5.01 -5.43
CA ALA A 44 -29.01 5.76 -4.68
C ALA A 44 -28.83 5.60 -3.15
N THR A 45 -28.30 4.45 -2.73
CA THR A 45 -28.05 4.12 -1.31
C THR A 45 -26.56 3.85 -1.13
N PRO A 46 -25.86 4.66 -0.32
CA PRO A 46 -24.46 4.43 0.02
C PRO A 46 -24.23 3.07 0.70
N PRO A 47 -23.21 2.30 0.32
CA PRO A 47 -22.84 1.09 1.03
C PRO A 47 -22.13 1.44 2.35
N THR A 48 -22.30 0.59 3.34
CA THR A 48 -21.52 0.61 4.58
C THR A 48 -20.07 0.20 4.29
N ILE A 49 -19.11 0.96 4.81
CA ILE A 49 -17.67 0.69 4.63
C ILE A 49 -17.17 -0.16 5.81
N ASP A 50 -17.59 -1.43 5.82
CA ASP A 50 -17.28 -2.42 6.87
C ASP A 50 -16.47 -3.63 6.35
N GLY A 51 -16.14 -3.64 5.05
CA GLY A 51 -15.41 -4.71 4.40
C GLY A 51 -16.28 -5.90 3.99
N LEU A 52 -17.60 -5.84 4.22
CA LEU A 52 -18.55 -6.84 3.79
C LEU A 52 -19.07 -6.53 2.38
N ALA A 53 -19.42 -7.58 1.64
CA ALA A 53 -19.87 -7.48 0.26
C ALA A 53 -21.40 -7.33 0.10
N THR A 54 -22.17 -7.44 1.18
CA THR A 54 -23.63 -7.64 1.16
C THR A 54 -24.40 -6.53 0.45
N GLU A 55 -23.95 -5.29 0.59
CA GLU A 55 -24.57 -4.10 -0.02
C GLU A 55 -23.96 -3.73 -1.38
N TRP A 56 -22.94 -4.47 -1.81
CA TRP A 56 -22.22 -4.24 -3.05
C TRP A 56 -22.80 -5.10 -4.18
N THR A 57 -22.51 -4.72 -5.42
CA THR A 57 -22.93 -5.52 -6.58
C THR A 57 -21.83 -6.50 -7.00
N ASP A 58 -22.20 -7.60 -7.67
CA ASP A 58 -21.26 -8.66 -8.08
C ASP A 58 -20.53 -8.41 -9.41
N SER A 59 -20.73 -7.24 -10.02
CA SER A 59 -20.08 -6.87 -11.30
C SER A 59 -18.68 -6.31 -11.09
N LEU A 60 -17.73 -7.15 -10.66
CA LEU A 60 -16.31 -6.77 -10.54
C LEU A 60 -15.55 -6.99 -11.85
N GLN A 61 -14.61 -6.09 -12.14
CA GLN A 61 -13.65 -6.22 -13.23
C GLN A 61 -12.41 -6.96 -12.73
N TYR A 62 -11.93 -7.94 -13.50
CA TYR A 62 -10.71 -8.67 -13.16
C TYR A 62 -9.50 -8.10 -13.89
N ASP A 63 -8.43 -7.82 -13.16
CA ASP A 63 -7.11 -7.53 -13.73
C ASP A 63 -6.18 -8.73 -13.58
N ALA A 64 -5.83 -9.33 -14.73
CA ALA A 64 -5.00 -10.52 -14.77
C ALA A 64 -3.56 -10.28 -14.30
N ASN A 65 -3.07 -9.04 -14.34
CA ASN A 65 -1.70 -8.70 -13.93
C ASN A 65 -1.57 -8.63 -12.42
N SER A 66 -2.47 -7.89 -11.76
CA SER A 66 -2.50 -7.79 -10.30
C SER A 66 -3.17 -8.97 -9.61
N LYS A 67 -3.91 -9.81 -10.35
CA LYS A 67 -4.75 -10.90 -9.81
C LYS A 67 -5.86 -10.37 -8.88
N MET A 68 -6.26 -9.12 -9.06
CA MET A 68 -7.31 -8.47 -8.27
C MET A 68 -8.58 -8.30 -9.08
N GLN A 69 -9.71 -8.34 -8.38
CA GLN A 69 -11.02 -7.94 -8.87
C GLN A 69 -11.41 -6.62 -8.23
N TYR A 70 -12.03 -5.72 -8.97
CA TYR A 70 -12.38 -4.41 -8.43
C TYR A 70 -13.62 -3.81 -9.07
N GLN A 71 -14.24 -2.91 -8.33
CA GLN A 71 -15.44 -2.20 -8.75
C GLN A 71 -15.37 -0.77 -8.24
N VAL A 72 -15.70 0.17 -9.13
CA VAL A 72 -15.81 1.60 -8.81
C VAL A 72 -17.27 2.00 -8.92
N LEU A 73 -17.81 2.57 -7.86
CA LEU A 73 -19.16 3.13 -7.78
C LEU A 73 -19.07 4.58 -7.32
N ASN A 74 -20.13 5.34 -7.48
CA ASN A 74 -20.21 6.69 -6.90
C ASN A 74 -21.64 7.06 -6.52
N ASP A 75 -21.75 8.12 -5.74
CA ASP A 75 -22.97 8.90 -5.60
C ASP A 75 -22.68 10.39 -5.88
N THR A 76 -23.55 11.29 -5.41
CA THR A 76 -23.38 12.75 -5.60
C THR A 76 -22.14 13.35 -4.92
N ARG A 77 -21.53 12.67 -3.95
CA ARG A 77 -20.46 13.22 -3.09
C ARG A 77 -19.28 12.28 -2.87
N THR A 78 -19.44 10.98 -3.08
CA THR A 78 -18.47 9.96 -2.68
C THR A 78 -18.22 8.98 -3.82
N MET A 79 -16.96 8.59 -3.97
CA MET A 79 -16.55 7.46 -4.82
C MET A 79 -16.24 6.27 -3.91
N TYR A 80 -16.69 5.10 -4.34
CA TYR A 80 -16.53 3.84 -3.64
C TYR A 80 -15.67 2.91 -4.48
N LEU A 81 -14.64 2.34 -3.86
CA LEU A 81 -13.79 1.32 -4.46
C LEU A 81 -13.92 0.04 -3.64
N ARG A 82 -14.36 -1.03 -4.29
CA ARG A 82 -14.26 -2.39 -3.76
C ARG A 82 -13.14 -3.10 -4.46
N VAL A 83 -12.28 -3.77 -3.70
CA VAL A 83 -11.26 -4.69 -4.21
C VAL A 83 -11.48 -6.06 -3.58
N LYS A 84 -11.43 -7.11 -4.39
CA LYS A 84 -11.48 -8.51 -4.00
C LYS A 84 -10.23 -9.22 -4.53
N ILE A 85 -9.62 -10.04 -3.69
CA ILE A 85 -8.36 -10.73 -3.99
C ILE A 85 -8.55 -12.20 -3.64
N ASN A 86 -8.48 -13.07 -4.66
CA ASN A 86 -8.61 -14.53 -4.46
C ASN A 86 -7.26 -15.25 -4.53
N ASP A 87 -6.22 -14.59 -5.08
CA ASP A 87 -4.89 -15.15 -5.19
C ASP A 87 -4.14 -15.02 -3.86
N ALA A 88 -3.81 -16.14 -3.21
CA ALA A 88 -3.23 -16.17 -1.87
C ALA A 88 -1.89 -15.37 -1.75
N PRO A 89 -0.94 -15.47 -2.70
CA PRO A 89 0.25 -14.61 -2.68
C PRO A 89 -0.09 -13.11 -2.73
N THR A 90 -1.09 -12.74 -3.53
CA THR A 90 -1.54 -11.34 -3.65
C THR A 90 -2.27 -10.88 -2.39
N GLN A 91 -3.09 -11.75 -1.79
CA GLN A 91 -3.77 -11.48 -0.52
C GLN A 91 -2.75 -11.23 0.59
N ALA A 92 -1.75 -12.10 0.73
CA ALA A 92 -0.69 -11.93 1.72
C ALA A 92 0.06 -10.59 1.53
N LYS A 93 0.44 -10.26 0.30
CA LYS A 93 1.09 -8.97 -0.01
C LYS A 93 0.21 -7.79 0.40
N PHE A 94 -1.07 -7.83 0.06
CA PHE A 94 -2.00 -6.76 0.40
C PHE A 94 -2.18 -6.59 1.91
N VAL A 95 -2.38 -7.69 2.63
CA VAL A 95 -2.57 -7.67 4.09
C VAL A 95 -1.31 -7.20 4.83
N TYR A 96 -0.14 -7.66 4.43
CA TYR A 96 1.11 -7.35 5.13
C TYR A 96 1.75 -6.02 4.71
N LEU A 97 1.60 -5.60 3.46
CA LEU A 97 2.28 -4.41 2.92
C LEU A 97 1.35 -3.24 2.62
N GLY A 98 0.04 -3.50 2.52
CA GLY A 98 -0.95 -2.52 2.11
C GLY A 98 -1.05 -2.31 0.60
N MET A 99 -1.95 -1.41 0.18
CA MET A 99 -1.96 -0.81 -1.15
C MET A 99 -2.02 0.70 -1.04
N VAL A 100 -1.64 1.41 -2.12
CA VAL A 100 -1.91 2.83 -2.27
C VAL A 100 -2.90 3.06 -3.41
N VAL A 101 -4.04 3.66 -3.11
CA VAL A 101 -5.01 4.12 -4.11
C VAL A 101 -4.74 5.59 -4.40
N TRP A 102 -4.43 5.91 -5.65
CA TRP A 102 -4.25 7.29 -6.10
C TRP A 102 -5.51 7.80 -6.79
N LEU A 103 -6.00 8.94 -6.31
CA LEU A 103 -7.13 9.66 -6.86
C LEU A 103 -6.61 10.87 -7.64
N ASP A 104 -7.02 10.97 -8.90
CA ASP A 104 -6.70 12.11 -9.76
C ASP A 104 -7.94 12.60 -10.49
N SER A 105 -8.43 13.77 -10.07
CA SER A 105 -9.58 14.41 -10.70
C SER A 105 -9.24 15.06 -12.06
N THR A 106 -7.95 15.25 -12.36
CA THR A 106 -7.52 15.91 -13.60
C THR A 106 -7.44 14.97 -14.79
N GLY A 107 -7.44 13.65 -14.54
CA GLY A 107 -7.21 12.62 -15.56
C GLY A 107 -5.80 12.64 -16.17
N ARG A 108 -4.85 13.38 -15.56
CA ARG A 108 -3.47 13.52 -16.06
C ARG A 108 -2.48 12.57 -15.37
N ASN A 109 -3.01 11.61 -14.61
CA ASN A 109 -2.25 10.65 -13.82
C ASN A 109 -1.28 11.35 -12.84
N GLN A 110 -1.84 12.36 -12.15
CA GLN A 110 -1.22 13.06 -11.04
C GLN A 110 -1.53 12.33 -9.74
N GLN A 111 -0.55 12.24 -8.84
CA GLN A 111 -0.73 11.65 -7.52
C GLN A 111 -1.37 12.66 -6.56
N GLN A 112 -2.60 13.14 -6.84
CA GLN A 112 -3.20 14.26 -6.10
C GLN A 112 -3.58 13.90 -4.67
N LEU A 113 -4.18 12.72 -4.47
CA LEU A 113 -4.49 12.16 -3.16
C LEU A 113 -4.18 10.67 -3.17
N GLY A 114 -3.33 10.22 -2.25
CA GLY A 114 -3.00 8.82 -2.06
C GLY A 114 -3.61 8.30 -0.76
N ILE A 115 -4.20 7.11 -0.80
CA ILE A 115 -4.74 6.45 0.39
C ILE A 115 -3.98 5.14 0.54
N ARG A 116 -3.14 5.05 1.57
CA ARG A 116 -2.39 3.84 1.91
C ARG A 116 -3.13 3.06 3.00
N TYR A 117 -3.61 1.88 2.64
CA TYR A 117 -4.34 1.00 3.55
C TYR A 117 -4.26 -0.47 3.10
N PRO A 118 -4.17 -1.43 4.03
CA PRO A 118 -3.77 -1.25 5.43
C PRO A 118 -2.34 -0.70 5.56
N LEU A 119 -1.94 -0.28 6.76
CA LEU A 119 -0.53 0.03 7.03
C LEU A 119 0.29 -1.26 7.05
N ALA A 120 1.56 -1.15 6.64
CA ALA A 120 2.47 -2.28 6.62
C ALA A 120 2.63 -2.85 8.04
N THR A 121 2.58 -4.17 8.12
CA THR A 121 2.72 -4.91 9.38
C THR A 121 4.17 -5.32 9.57
N ASP A 122 4.70 -5.12 10.77
CA ASP A 122 5.99 -5.70 11.15
C ASP A 122 5.82 -7.22 11.33
N LEU A 123 6.37 -8.00 10.41
CA LEU A 123 6.24 -9.45 10.40
C LEU A 123 6.94 -10.12 11.60
N GLU A 124 7.94 -9.48 12.19
CA GLU A 124 8.64 -10.00 13.37
C GLU A 124 7.82 -9.81 14.65
N SER A 125 6.90 -8.84 14.67
CA SER A 125 5.97 -8.62 15.76
C SER A 125 4.83 -9.65 15.81
N LEU A 126 4.64 -10.41 14.73
CA LEU A 126 3.59 -11.43 14.68
C LEU A 126 4.00 -12.66 15.51
N PRO A 127 3.05 -13.28 16.25
CA PRO A 127 3.34 -14.49 16.99
C PRO A 127 3.92 -15.55 16.07
N LYS A 128 5.06 -16.10 16.45
CA LYS A 128 5.62 -17.27 15.79
C LYS A 128 4.71 -18.46 16.12
N GLY A 129 4.40 -19.28 15.12
CA GLY A 129 3.53 -20.45 15.28
C GLY A 129 4.03 -21.35 16.42
N GLU A 130 3.11 -22.10 17.02
CA GLU A 130 3.44 -22.99 18.13
C GLU A 130 4.59 -23.95 17.77
N GLN A 131 5.54 -24.10 18.70
CA GLN A 131 6.63 -25.05 18.55
C GLN A 131 6.06 -26.47 18.54
N ARG A 132 6.11 -27.12 17.38
CA ARG A 132 5.68 -28.51 17.24
C ARG A 132 6.62 -29.45 18.01
N PRO A 133 6.10 -30.54 18.60
CA PRO A 133 6.93 -31.56 19.23
C PRO A 133 7.97 -32.13 18.27
N ALA A 134 9.18 -32.37 18.79
CA ALA A 134 10.24 -33.00 18.01
C ALA A 134 9.79 -34.39 17.52
N GLY A 135 9.90 -34.64 16.21
CA GLY A 135 9.50 -35.90 15.57
C GLY A 135 8.06 -35.95 15.05
N ALA A 136 7.26 -34.89 15.21
CA ALA A 136 5.95 -34.81 14.56
C ALA A 136 6.10 -34.71 13.02
N MET A 137 5.21 -35.37 12.28
CA MET A 137 5.10 -35.17 10.83
C MET A 137 4.79 -33.70 10.55
N GLY A 138 5.39 -33.14 9.50
CA GLY A 138 5.16 -31.76 9.10
C GLY A 138 3.67 -31.48 8.80
N PRO A 139 3.25 -30.20 8.84
CA PRO A 139 1.84 -29.87 8.65
C PRO A 139 1.34 -30.29 7.27
N SER A 140 0.18 -30.92 7.27
CA SER A 140 -0.61 -31.18 6.07
C SER A 140 -0.90 -29.88 5.31
N ALA A 141 -1.27 -30.01 4.04
CA ALA A 141 -1.66 -28.84 3.24
C ALA A 141 -2.86 -28.09 3.85
N ALA A 142 -3.81 -28.83 4.43
CA ALA A 142 -4.98 -28.25 5.10
C ALA A 142 -4.59 -27.47 6.36
N GLU A 143 -3.71 -28.02 7.21
CA GLU A 143 -3.21 -27.31 8.39
C GLU A 143 -2.48 -26.01 8.01
N ARG A 144 -1.63 -26.05 6.96
CA ARG A 144 -0.93 -24.85 6.48
C ARG A 144 -1.89 -23.78 5.98
N LEU A 145 -2.96 -24.17 5.29
CA LEU A 145 -3.98 -23.23 4.83
C LEU A 145 -4.71 -22.58 6.00
N THR A 146 -5.14 -23.37 6.98
CA THR A 146 -5.81 -22.87 8.18
C THR A 146 -4.91 -21.92 8.98
N GLU A 147 -3.65 -22.29 9.20
CA GLU A 147 -2.66 -21.46 9.89
C GLU A 147 -2.42 -20.14 9.13
N HIS A 148 -2.30 -20.21 7.80
CA HIS A 148 -2.16 -19.03 6.96
C HIS A 148 -3.36 -18.08 7.07
N GLN A 149 -4.59 -18.60 6.95
CA GLN A 149 -5.81 -17.81 7.09
C GLN A 149 -5.95 -17.20 8.49
N ALA A 150 -5.63 -17.95 9.54
CA ALA A 150 -5.65 -17.46 10.91
C ALA A 150 -4.67 -16.29 11.10
N ARG A 151 -3.46 -16.41 10.54
CA ARG A 151 -2.45 -15.34 10.60
C ARG A 151 -2.90 -14.08 9.87
N LEU A 152 -3.46 -14.21 8.67
CA LEU A 152 -4.02 -13.07 7.94
C LEU A 152 -5.14 -12.40 8.74
N ARG A 153 -6.09 -13.20 9.26
CA ARG A 153 -7.18 -12.69 10.09
C ARG A 153 -6.68 -11.90 11.30
N GLN A 154 -5.64 -12.39 11.97
CA GLN A 154 -5.04 -11.69 13.10
C GLN A 154 -4.48 -10.31 12.71
N VAL A 155 -3.80 -10.21 11.57
CA VAL A 155 -3.29 -8.91 11.08
C VAL A 155 -4.44 -7.96 10.77
N LEU A 156 -5.48 -8.46 10.10
CA LEU A 156 -6.64 -7.66 9.71
C LEU A 156 -7.39 -7.05 10.90
N LEU A 157 -7.51 -7.78 12.01
CA LEU A 157 -8.13 -7.26 13.24
C LEU A 157 -7.38 -6.04 13.81
N ASN A 158 -6.10 -5.91 13.50
CA ASN A 158 -5.25 -4.80 13.93
C ASN A 158 -5.10 -3.70 12.86
N ALA A 159 -5.64 -3.89 11.66
CA ALA A 159 -5.57 -2.95 10.54
C ALA A 159 -6.52 -1.75 10.70
N LYS A 160 -6.27 -0.94 11.74
CA LYS A 160 -7.12 0.20 12.13
C LYS A 160 -6.67 1.54 11.56
N GLY A 161 -5.42 1.67 11.15
CA GLY A 161 -4.85 2.91 10.62
C GLY A 161 -4.75 2.91 9.09
N MET A 162 -4.70 4.13 8.54
CA MET A 162 -4.35 4.42 7.15
C MET A 162 -3.46 5.66 7.09
N GLU A 163 -2.80 5.86 5.95
CA GLU A 163 -2.05 7.07 5.66
C GLU A 163 -2.65 7.79 4.45
N LEU A 164 -2.85 9.09 4.60
CA LEU A 164 -3.30 9.98 3.53
C LEU A 164 -2.10 10.76 2.98
N LEU A 165 -1.73 10.47 1.74
CA LEU A 165 -0.62 11.08 1.02
C LEU A 165 -1.14 12.28 0.23
N ASN A 166 -0.39 13.38 0.23
CA ASN A 166 -0.75 14.63 -0.44
C ASN A 166 -2.11 15.22 0.03
N PHE A 167 -2.59 14.81 1.20
CA PHE A 167 -3.87 15.24 1.71
C PHE A 167 -3.87 16.74 1.96
N ARG A 168 -4.81 17.45 1.29
CA ARG A 168 -4.93 18.92 1.32
C ARG A 168 -3.61 19.65 1.02
N GLY A 169 -2.77 19.07 0.16
CA GLY A 169 -1.48 19.65 -0.23
C GLY A 169 -0.35 19.46 0.78
N SER A 170 -0.56 18.70 1.86
CA SER A 170 0.52 18.33 2.78
C SER A 170 1.60 17.52 2.06
N LYS A 171 2.87 17.85 2.30
CA LYS A 171 4.01 17.05 1.82
C LYS A 171 4.26 15.80 2.68
N GLU A 172 3.82 15.85 3.93
CA GLU A 172 3.95 14.74 4.87
C GLU A 172 2.66 13.90 4.88
N PRO A 173 2.76 12.56 4.98
CA PRO A 173 1.61 11.69 5.17
C PRO A 173 0.83 12.05 6.43
N VAL A 174 -0.49 12.05 6.34
CA VAL A 174 -1.38 12.21 7.50
C VAL A 174 -1.85 10.83 7.95
N LEU A 175 -1.49 10.44 9.17
CA LEU A 175 -2.03 9.24 9.80
C LEU A 175 -3.48 9.47 10.24
N ALA A 176 -4.36 8.52 9.95
CA ALA A 176 -5.76 8.57 10.32
C ALA A 176 -6.30 7.16 10.61
N ASP A 177 -7.35 7.07 11.41
CA ASP A 177 -8.10 5.83 11.56
C ASP A 177 -8.83 5.46 10.27
N ALA A 178 -9.01 4.16 10.00
CA ALA A 178 -9.69 3.65 8.82
C ALA A 178 -11.16 4.10 8.74
N GLN A 179 -11.76 4.52 9.86
CA GLN A 179 -13.12 5.07 9.93
C GLN A 179 -13.12 6.60 10.18
N SER A 180 -12.10 7.30 9.69
CA SER A 180 -11.89 8.74 9.91
C SER A 180 -13.06 9.63 9.47
N LEU A 181 -13.21 10.76 10.16
CA LEU A 181 -14.13 11.85 9.80
C LEU A 181 -13.53 12.80 8.74
N LEU A 182 -12.31 12.54 8.26
CA LEU A 182 -11.62 13.35 7.24
C LEU A 182 -12.17 13.16 5.82
N GLY A 183 -13.26 12.41 5.66
CA GLY A 183 -13.91 12.14 4.37
C GLY A 183 -13.34 10.94 3.62
N VAL A 184 -12.43 10.17 4.24
CA VAL A 184 -11.92 8.91 3.71
C VAL A 184 -12.21 7.81 4.72
N LYS A 185 -12.77 6.70 4.24
CA LYS A 185 -13.00 5.49 5.03
C LYS A 185 -12.46 4.28 4.29
N ALA A 186 -11.98 3.30 5.03
CA ALA A 186 -11.51 2.04 4.53
C ALA A 186 -11.87 0.93 5.51
N ALA A 187 -12.08 -0.27 4.96
CA ALA A 187 -12.30 -1.47 5.74
C ALA A 187 -11.83 -2.67 4.94
N LEU A 188 -11.52 -3.74 5.66
CA LEU A 188 -11.02 -4.98 5.08
C LEU A 188 -11.59 -6.16 5.86
N ASN A 189 -11.95 -7.22 5.14
CA ASN A 189 -12.45 -8.45 5.72
C ASN A 189 -12.00 -9.64 4.88
N LEU A 190 -12.02 -10.84 5.48
CA LEU A 190 -11.88 -12.12 4.79
C LEU A 190 -13.27 -12.71 4.63
N ASP A 191 -13.62 -13.09 3.40
CA ASP A 191 -14.90 -13.75 3.14
C ASP A 191 -14.76 -15.28 3.31
N ALA A 192 -15.84 -16.03 3.10
CA ALA A 192 -15.80 -17.49 3.25
C ALA A 192 -14.85 -18.20 2.26
N GLN A 193 -14.46 -17.51 1.17
CA GLN A 193 -13.49 -18.00 0.18
C GLN A 193 -12.04 -17.63 0.55
N GLY A 194 -11.84 -16.94 1.67
CA GLY A 194 -10.56 -16.39 2.10
C GLY A 194 -10.41 -14.95 1.64
#